data_AF-A0AAW7VSE0-F1
#
_entry.id   AF-A0AAW7VSE0-F1
#
_cell.length_a   1.000
_cell.length_b   1.000
_cell.length_c   1.000
_cell.angle_alpha   90.00
_cell.angle_beta   90.00
_cell.angle_gamma   90.00
#
_symmetry.space_group_name_H-M   'P 1'
#
loop_
_entity.id
_entity.type
_entity.pdbx_description
1 polymer ?
#
loop_
_entity_poly.entity_id
_entity_poly.type
_entity_poly.pdbx_seq_one_letter_code
_entity_poly.pdbx_strand_id
1 'polypeptide(L)'
;MEIQKNMWCTDAATMLDVVLDRAAMEARLADCTAVERVWVLTLLGHSDEAITEGHALVESSEDPFKALLVLAHAYQRTYRWREAARLQEEALCLARTRTREALVRHQIGRRLFDEGLYAAAAAEFEWAQDLYRHAGRARQAETSGQAKDRALNVHRQAPFTENP
;
A
#
# COMPACT_ATOMS: atom_id res chain seq x y z
N MET A 1 -4.20 29.04 13.21
CA MET A 1 -3.94 28.31 11.96
C MET A 1 -3.40 26.95 12.38
N GLU A 2 -4.29 25.99 12.58
CA GLU A 2 -3.94 24.65 13.08
C GLU A 2 -3.15 23.92 12.00
N ILE A 3 -1.86 23.72 12.24
CA ILE A 3 -1.13 22.66 11.57
C ILE A 3 -1.74 21.37 12.13
N GLN A 4 -2.63 20.73 11.38
CA GLN A 4 -2.89 19.31 11.60
C GLN A 4 -1.53 18.62 11.54
N LYS A 5 -1.01 18.22 12.69
CA LYS A 5 0.20 17.41 12.77
C LYS A 5 -0.16 16.05 12.19
N ASN A 6 0.10 15.87 10.89
CA ASN A 6 0.01 14.56 10.27
C ASN A 6 0.99 13.63 10.98
N MET A 7 0.51 12.52 11.53
CA MET A 7 1.36 11.56 12.25
C MET A 7 2.26 10.75 11.29
N TRP A 8 1.86 10.69 10.02
CA TRP A 8 2.54 9.99 8.94
C TRP A 8 2.19 10.64 7.59
N CYS A 9 3.00 10.37 6.57
CA CYS A 9 2.70 10.71 5.18
C CYS A 9 3.27 9.65 4.23
N THR A 10 2.79 9.61 2.99
CA THR A 10 3.45 8.88 1.91
C THR A 10 4.45 9.81 1.24
N ASP A 11 5.73 9.45 1.25
CA ASP A 11 6.78 10.20 0.57
C ASP A 11 6.57 10.13 -0.95
N ALA A 12 6.48 11.28 -1.62
CA ALA A 12 6.15 11.32 -3.04
C ALA A 12 7.26 10.80 -3.95
N ALA A 13 8.52 10.76 -3.47
CA ALA A 13 9.66 10.31 -4.25
C ALA A 13 9.75 8.77 -4.25
N THR A 14 9.57 8.16 -3.08
CA THR A 14 9.75 6.72 -2.82
C THR A 14 8.44 5.94 -2.76
N MET A 15 7.30 6.63 -2.62
CA MET A 15 5.98 6.07 -2.34
C MET A 15 5.88 5.24 -1.05
N LEU A 16 6.88 5.36 -0.18
CA LEU A 16 6.90 4.71 1.12
C LEU A 16 6.15 5.56 2.15
N ASP A 17 5.50 4.88 3.08
CA ASP A 17 4.88 5.54 4.23
C ASP A 17 5.95 5.85 5.28
N VAL A 18 6.00 7.12 5.69
CA VAL A 18 6.97 7.69 6.62
C VAL A 18 6.23 8.20 7.86
N VAL A 19 6.68 7.76 9.03
CA VAL A 19 6.16 8.24 10.32
C VAL A 19 6.81 9.59 10.65
N LEU A 20 5.98 10.60 10.88
CA LEU A 20 6.40 11.97 11.23
C LEU A 20 6.33 12.22 12.74
N ASP A 21 5.38 11.57 13.42
CA ASP A 21 5.21 11.63 14.88
C ASP A 21 5.03 10.22 15.44
N ARG A 22 6.14 9.63 15.89
CA ARG A 22 6.17 8.27 16.45
C ARG A 22 5.33 8.15 17.71
N ALA A 23 5.40 9.13 18.62
CA ALA A 23 4.66 9.10 19.87
C ALA A 23 3.14 9.13 19.64
N ALA A 24 2.68 9.94 18.68
CA ALA A 24 1.27 9.96 18.29
C ALA A 24 0.82 8.64 17.65
N MET A 25 1.66 8.02 16.81
CA MET A 25 1.38 6.70 16.24
C MET A 25 1.32 5.60 17.32
N GLU A 26 2.22 5.62 18.29
CA GLU A 26 2.21 4.69 19.42
C GLU A 26 0.97 4.86 20.29
N ALA A 27 0.57 6.10 20.60
CA ALA A 27 -0.64 6.39 21.36
C ALA A 27 -1.90 5.86 20.65
N ARG A 28 -1.91 5.84 19.31
CA ARG A 28 -3.02 5.33 18.51
C ARG A 28 -3.24 3.82 18.66
N LEU A 29 -2.24 3.05 19.10
CA LEU A 29 -2.39 1.62 19.36
C LEU A 29 -3.39 1.31 20.49
N ALA A 30 -3.64 2.27 21.39
CA ALA A 30 -4.57 2.10 22.50
C ALA A 30 -6.05 2.13 22.09
N ASP A 31 -6.38 2.81 20.98
CA ASP A 31 -7.75 3.01 20.51
C ASP A 31 -7.80 2.95 18.98
N CYS A 32 -7.63 1.74 18.44
CA CYS A 32 -7.71 1.49 17.01
C CYS A 32 -8.39 0.15 16.71
N THR A 33 -8.90 0.02 15.48
CA THR A 33 -9.42 -1.26 15.00
C THR A 33 -8.29 -2.26 14.77
N ALA A 34 -8.58 -3.57 14.74
CA ALA A 34 -7.56 -4.59 14.51
C ALA A 34 -6.81 -4.42 13.17
N VAL A 35 -7.51 -3.99 12.11
CA VAL A 35 -6.89 -3.66 10.81
C VAL A 35 -5.93 -2.47 10.96
N GLU A 36 -6.36 -1.40 11.64
CA GLU A 36 -5.50 -0.24 11.88
C GLU A 36 -4.31 -0.58 12.75
N ARG A 37 -4.48 -1.44 13.76
CA ARG A 37 -3.40 -1.89 14.64
C ARG A 37 -2.26 -2.53 13.85
N VAL A 38 -2.57 -3.49 12.97
CA VAL A 38 -1.58 -4.14 12.08
C VAL A 38 -0.86 -3.10 11.21
N TRP A 39 -1.60 -2.14 10.67
CA TRP A 39 -1.01 -1.07 9.86
C TRP A 39 -0.11 -0.12 10.68
N VAL A 40 -0.53 0.30 11.88
CA VAL A 40 0.27 1.14 12.78
C VAL A 40 1.55 0.41 13.21
N LEU A 41 1.45 -0.85 13.62
CA LEU A 41 2.62 -1.69 13.97
C LEU A 41 3.60 -1.79 12.80
N THR A 42 3.08 -1.98 11.58
CA THR A 42 3.88 -2.00 10.36
C THR A 42 4.65 -0.69 10.16
N LEU A 43 4.00 0.46 10.33
CA LEU A 43 4.65 1.77 10.16
C LEU A 43 5.67 2.08 11.27
N LEU A 44 5.42 1.60 12.49
CA LEU A 44 6.33 1.77 13.63
C LEU A 44 7.59 0.89 13.52
N GLY A 45 7.59 -0.10 12.63
CA GLY A 45 8.69 -1.05 12.43
C GLY A 45 8.58 -2.32 13.29
N HIS A 46 7.41 -2.57 13.88
CA HIS A 46 7.15 -3.75 14.72
C HIS A 46 6.73 -4.93 13.83
N SER A 47 7.61 -5.32 12.90
CA SER A 47 7.25 -6.18 11.79
C SER A 47 6.76 -7.58 12.19
N ASP A 48 7.39 -8.21 13.17
CA ASP A 48 7.01 -9.56 13.62
C ASP A 48 5.63 -9.57 14.30
N GLU A 49 5.35 -8.56 15.12
CA GLU A 49 4.04 -8.37 15.77
C GLU A 49 2.96 -8.07 14.73
N ALA A 50 3.24 -7.16 13.77
CA ALA A 50 2.32 -6.82 12.69
C ALA A 50 1.97 -8.03 11.82
N ILE A 51 2.96 -8.86 11.48
CA ILE A 51 2.74 -10.08 10.68
C ILE A 51 1.93 -11.11 11.48
N THR A 52 2.27 -11.32 12.75
CA THR A 52 1.56 -12.26 13.62
C THR A 52 0.10 -11.88 13.80
N GLU A 53 -0.17 -10.61 14.14
CA GLU A 53 -1.53 -10.10 14.28
C GLU A 53 -2.28 -10.07 12.95
N GLY A 54 -1.58 -9.78 11.85
CA GLY A 54 -2.17 -9.79 10.51
C GLY A 54 -2.66 -11.18 10.08
N HIS A 55 -1.91 -12.25 10.39
CA HIS A 55 -2.38 -13.63 10.16
C HIS A 55 -3.59 -13.97 11.00
N ALA A 56 -3.54 -13.71 12.31
CA ALA A 56 -4.67 -13.95 13.21
C ALA A 56 -5.93 -13.21 12.72
N LEU A 57 -5.76 -11.98 12.24
CA LEU A 57 -6.85 -11.17 11.69
C LEU A 57 -7.43 -11.76 10.41
N VAL A 58 -6.59 -12.27 9.49
CA VAL A 58 -7.07 -12.94 8.27
C VAL A 58 -7.87 -14.19 8.62
N GLU A 59 -7.40 -14.99 9.59
CA GLU A 59 -8.05 -16.23 10.01
C GLU A 59 -9.40 -15.99 10.71
N SER A 60 -9.53 -14.91 11.48
CA SER A 60 -10.73 -14.63 12.26
C SER A 60 -11.76 -13.75 11.54
N SER A 61 -11.44 -13.17 10.39
CA SER A 61 -12.31 -12.20 9.71
C SER A 61 -13.33 -12.87 8.78
N GLU A 62 -14.60 -12.46 8.87
CA GLU A 62 -15.63 -12.86 7.90
C GLU A 62 -15.37 -12.30 6.49
N ASP A 63 -14.80 -11.10 6.41
CA ASP A 63 -14.35 -10.47 5.17
C ASP A 63 -12.86 -10.10 5.29
N PRO A 64 -11.94 -11.01 4.90
CA PRO A 64 -10.51 -10.83 5.11
C PRO A 64 -9.90 -9.80 4.14
N PHE A 65 -10.68 -9.17 3.25
CA PHE A 65 -10.16 -8.29 2.19
C PHE A 65 -9.21 -7.21 2.73
N LYS A 66 -9.59 -6.49 3.79
CA LYS A 66 -8.72 -5.44 4.37
C LYS A 66 -7.55 -6.04 5.15
N ALA A 67 -7.77 -7.16 5.83
CA ALA A 67 -6.75 -7.87 6.60
C ALA A 67 -5.61 -8.34 5.69
N LEU A 68 -5.95 -8.91 4.53
CA LEU A 68 -4.99 -9.31 3.49
C LEU A 68 -4.14 -8.12 3.01
N LEU A 69 -4.74 -6.95 2.80
CA LEU A 69 -4.01 -5.76 2.34
C LEU A 69 -3.04 -5.22 3.39
N VAL A 70 -3.43 -5.15 4.67
CA VAL A 70 -2.52 -4.68 5.73
C VAL A 70 -1.42 -5.70 6.03
N LEU A 71 -1.71 -7.00 5.97
CA LEU A 71 -0.69 -8.05 6.08
C LEU A 71 0.28 -8.04 4.88
N ALA A 72 -0.23 -7.83 3.66
CA ALA A 72 0.61 -7.66 2.48
C ALA A 72 1.55 -6.46 2.63
N HIS A 73 1.06 -5.35 3.20
CA HIS A 73 1.89 -4.19 3.49
C HIS A 73 2.98 -4.49 4.54
N ALA A 74 2.66 -5.26 5.59
CA ALA A 74 3.66 -5.71 6.57
C ALA A 74 4.78 -6.53 5.91
N TYR A 75 4.42 -7.44 5.00
CA TYR A 75 5.40 -8.20 4.21
C TYR A 75 6.20 -7.32 3.24
N GLN A 76 5.55 -6.35 2.59
CA GLN A 76 6.23 -5.39 1.72
C GLN A 76 7.32 -4.62 2.50
N ARG A 77 7.00 -4.15 3.71
CA ARG A 77 7.94 -3.40 4.56
C ARG A 77 9.12 -4.21 5.07
N THR A 78 9.03 -5.54 5.00
CA THR A 78 10.13 -6.48 5.31
C THR A 78 10.79 -7.04 4.06
N TYR A 79 10.50 -6.47 2.88
CA TYR A 79 11.03 -6.89 1.58
C TYR A 79 10.69 -8.35 1.22
N ARG A 80 9.63 -8.92 1.82
CA ARG A 80 9.11 -10.26 1.55
C ARG A 80 8.08 -10.21 0.41
N TRP A 81 8.60 -9.92 -0.78
CA TRP A 81 7.81 -9.61 -1.97
C TRP A 81 6.85 -10.71 -2.39
N ARG A 82 7.28 -11.97 -2.28
CA ARG A 82 6.49 -13.13 -2.71
C ARG A 82 5.24 -13.29 -1.86
N GLU A 83 5.37 -13.14 -0.55
CA GLU A 83 4.27 -13.21 0.40
C GLU A 83 3.30 -12.04 0.21
N ALA A 84 3.83 -10.83 0.03
CA ALA A 84 3.01 -9.65 -0.28
C ALA A 84 2.22 -9.84 -1.59
N ALA A 85 2.86 -10.35 -2.64
CA ALA A 85 2.21 -10.64 -3.92
C ALA A 85 1.05 -11.64 -3.78
N ARG A 86 1.30 -12.77 -3.08
CA ARG A 86 0.29 -13.81 -2.88
C ARG A 86 -0.97 -13.27 -2.19
N LEU A 87 -0.78 -12.46 -1.15
CA LEU A 87 -1.89 -11.87 -0.39
C LEU A 87 -2.65 -10.83 -1.22
N GLN A 88 -1.96 -10.06 -2.06
CA GLN A 88 -2.58 -9.11 -2.98
C GLN A 88 -3.39 -9.81 -4.07
N GLU A 89 -2.90 -10.93 -4.61
CA GLU A 89 -3.66 -11.77 -5.56
C GLU A 89 -4.94 -12.32 -4.92
N GLU A 90 -4.85 -12.81 -3.70
CA GLU A 90 -6.02 -13.29 -2.94
C GLU A 90 -7.02 -12.16 -2.68
N ALA A 91 -6.55 -10.98 -2.26
CA ALA A 91 -7.39 -9.80 -2.08
C ALA A 91 -8.06 -9.37 -3.40
N LEU A 92 -7.36 -9.49 -4.54
CA LEU A 92 -7.90 -9.18 -5.85
C LEU A 92 -9.06 -10.11 -6.22
N CYS A 93 -8.93 -11.41 -5.96
CA CYS A 93 -10.02 -12.39 -6.15
C CYS A 93 -11.26 -12.06 -5.29
N LEU A 94 -11.06 -11.43 -4.12
CA LEU A 94 -12.12 -11.03 -3.18
C LEU A 94 -12.70 -9.64 -3.43
N ALA A 95 -12.15 -8.85 -4.36
CA ALA A 95 -12.51 -7.45 -4.50
C ALA A 95 -14.01 -7.21 -4.79
N ARG A 96 -14.68 -8.06 -5.57
CA ARG A 96 -16.14 -8.06 -5.90
C ARG A 96 -16.77 -6.73 -6.37
N THR A 97 -16.04 -5.62 -6.34
CA THR A 97 -16.45 -4.25 -6.64
C THR A 97 -15.27 -3.50 -7.25
N ARG A 98 -15.56 -2.55 -8.15
CA ARG A 98 -14.51 -1.74 -8.80
C ARG A 98 -13.67 -0.94 -7.80
N THR A 99 -14.28 -0.46 -6.71
CA THR A 99 -13.56 0.34 -5.70
C THR A 99 -12.54 -0.51 -4.93
N ARG A 100 -12.91 -1.74 -4.55
CA ARG A 100 -11.98 -2.67 -3.90
C ARG A 100 -10.90 -3.12 -4.86
N GLU A 101 -11.26 -3.44 -6.12
CA GLU A 101 -10.28 -3.85 -7.13
C GLU A 101 -9.25 -2.73 -7.37
N ALA A 102 -9.71 -1.50 -7.53
CA ALA A 102 -8.84 -0.32 -7.65
C ALA A 102 -7.90 -0.17 -6.46
N LEU A 103 -8.38 -0.44 -5.23
CA LEU A 103 -7.55 -0.38 -4.04
C LEU A 103 -6.45 -1.44 -4.06
N VAL A 104 -6.77 -2.69 -4.43
CA VAL A 104 -5.75 -3.75 -4.54
C VAL A 104 -4.73 -3.41 -5.62
N ARG A 105 -5.21 -3.02 -6.81
CA ARG A 105 -4.36 -2.60 -7.94
C ARG A 105 -3.40 -1.47 -7.54
N HIS A 106 -3.90 -0.47 -6.81
CA HIS A 106 -3.06 0.61 -6.29
C HIS A 106 -1.97 0.08 -5.33
N GLN A 107 -2.31 -0.82 -4.39
CA GLN A 107 -1.33 -1.39 -3.46
C GLN A 107 -0.33 -2.32 -4.15
N ILE A 108 -0.74 -3.06 -5.19
CA ILE A 108 0.17 -3.82 -6.06
C ILE A 108 1.15 -2.85 -6.74
N GLY A 109 0.65 -1.75 -7.30
CA GLY A 109 1.50 -0.71 -7.89
C GLY A 109 2.54 -0.16 -6.92
N ARG A 110 2.16 0.12 -5.67
CA ARG A 110 3.11 0.57 -4.62
C ARG A 110 4.18 -0.47 -4.33
N ARG A 111 3.81 -1.73 -4.18
CA ARG A 111 4.76 -2.84 -3.99
C ARG A 111 5.73 -2.94 -5.17
N LEU A 112 5.21 -2.96 -6.40
CA LEU A 112 6.04 -3.06 -7.61
C LEU A 112 7.00 -1.86 -7.75
N PHE A 113 6.57 -0.67 -7.34
CA PHE A 113 7.43 0.51 -7.32
C PHE A 113 8.59 0.35 -6.32
N ASP A 114 8.29 -0.17 -5.13
CA ASP A 114 9.28 -0.48 -4.08
C ASP A 114 10.27 -1.58 -4.51
N GLU A 115 9.79 -2.57 -5.28
CA GLU A 115 10.61 -3.60 -5.93
C GLU A 115 11.47 -3.08 -7.09
N GLY A 116 11.27 -1.84 -7.54
CA GLY A 116 11.97 -1.25 -8.69
C GLY A 116 11.36 -1.60 -10.05
N LEU A 117 10.22 -2.28 -10.09
CA LEU A 117 9.49 -2.69 -11.30
C LEU A 117 8.59 -1.56 -11.82
N TYR A 118 9.19 -0.41 -12.14
CA TYR A 118 8.48 0.85 -12.36
C TYR A 118 7.47 0.82 -13.52
N ALA A 119 7.78 0.14 -14.63
CA ALA A 119 6.85 0.03 -15.77
C ALA A 119 5.60 -0.79 -15.40
N ALA A 120 5.78 -1.89 -14.66
CA ALA A 120 4.66 -2.70 -14.18
C ALA A 120 3.85 -1.96 -13.13
N ALA A 121 4.52 -1.24 -12.21
CA ALA A 121 3.86 -0.37 -11.24
C ALA A 121 2.96 0.67 -11.92
N ALA A 122 3.44 1.33 -12.98
CA ALA A 122 2.68 2.31 -13.73
C ALA A 122 1.40 1.72 -14.34
N ALA A 123 1.46 0.51 -14.89
CA ALA A 123 0.29 -0.17 -15.44
C ALA A 123 -0.78 -0.47 -14.38
N GLU A 124 -0.36 -0.92 -13.18
CA GLU A 124 -1.27 -1.17 -12.07
C GLU A 124 -1.91 0.13 -11.55
N PHE A 125 -1.15 1.22 -11.48
CA PHE A 125 -1.68 2.53 -11.12
C PHE A 125 -2.66 3.10 -12.16
N GLU A 126 -2.40 2.89 -13.45
CA GLU A 126 -3.32 3.26 -14.53
C GLU A 126 -4.67 2.53 -14.38
N TRP A 127 -4.62 1.22 -14.16
CA TRP A 127 -5.81 0.43 -13.95
C TRP A 127 -6.59 0.90 -12.71
N ALA A 128 -5.89 1.11 -11.59
CA ALA A 128 -6.51 1.65 -10.38
C ALA A 128 -7.17 3.02 -10.62
N GLN A 129 -6.50 3.91 -11.36
CA GLN A 129 -7.00 5.22 -11.72
C GLN A 129 -8.33 5.11 -12.49
N ASP A 130 -8.39 4.27 -13.53
CA ASP A 130 -9.59 4.14 -14.36
C ASP A 130 -10.76 3.51 -13.61
N LEU A 131 -10.49 2.50 -12.79
CA LEU A 131 -11.52 1.91 -11.91
C LEU A 131 -12.08 2.94 -10.92
N TYR A 132 -11.22 3.77 -10.32
CA TYR A 132 -11.67 4.85 -9.44
C TYR A 132 -12.47 5.92 -10.18
N ARG A 133 -12.08 6.31 -11.40
CA ARG A 133 -12.87 7.24 -12.23
C ARG A 133 -14.27 6.69 -12.49
N HIS A 134 -14.37 5.45 -12.92
CA HIS A 134 -15.66 4.79 -13.16
C HIS A 134 -16.51 4.63 -11.89
N ALA A 135 -15.88 4.54 -10.73
CA ALA A 135 -16.57 4.50 -9.43
C ALA A 135 -16.89 5.89 -8.86
N GLY A 136 -16.61 6.99 -9.57
CA GLY A 136 -16.84 8.36 -9.09
C GLY A 136 -15.90 8.78 -7.95
N ARG A 137 -14.74 8.14 -7.81
CA ARG A 137 -13.75 8.38 -6.75
C ARG A 137 -12.62 9.28 -7.26
N ALA A 138 -12.95 10.55 -7.55
CA ALA A 138 -12.04 11.49 -8.21
C ALA A 138 -10.69 11.66 -7.50
N ARG A 139 -10.69 11.82 -6.16
CA ARG A 139 -9.45 11.99 -5.38
C ARG A 139 -8.54 10.76 -5.46
N GLN A 140 -9.10 9.56 -5.35
CA GLN A 140 -8.32 8.32 -5.45
C GLN A 140 -7.80 8.07 -6.88
N ALA A 141 -8.58 8.46 -7.89
CA ALA A 141 -8.15 8.42 -9.28
C ALA A 141 -6.99 9.39 -9.55
N GLU A 142 -7.03 10.58 -8.98
CA GLU A 142 -5.93 11.55 -9.06
C GLU A 142 -4.67 11.01 -8.36
N THR A 143 -4.82 10.48 -7.15
CA THR A 143 -3.69 9.88 -6.40
C THR A 143 -3.03 8.75 -7.19
N SER A 144 -3.82 7.88 -7.80
CA SER A 144 -3.29 6.80 -8.65
C SER A 144 -2.65 7.34 -9.93
N GLY A 145 -3.19 8.43 -10.50
CA GLY A 145 -2.57 9.12 -11.64
C GLY A 145 -1.20 9.71 -11.31
N GLN A 146 -1.07 10.40 -10.18
CA GLN A 146 0.20 10.95 -9.71
C GLN A 146 1.23 9.84 -9.47
N ALA A 147 0.80 8.70 -8.91
CA ALA A 147 1.66 7.54 -8.73
C ALA A 147 2.11 6.93 -10.07
N LYS A 148 1.21 6.80 -11.05
CA LYS A 148 1.54 6.39 -12.42
C LYS A 148 2.62 7.29 -13.03
N ASP A 149 2.39 8.60 -13.01
CA ASP A 149 3.29 9.57 -13.63
C ASP A 149 4.67 9.53 -12.97
N ARG A 150 4.72 9.36 -11.64
CA ARG A 150 5.97 9.16 -10.91
C ARG A 150 6.69 7.88 -11.33
N ALA A 151 5.99 6.75 -11.42
CA ALA A 151 6.56 5.47 -11.85
C ALA A 151 7.15 5.57 -13.27
N LEU A 152 6.42 6.18 -14.21
CA LEU A 152 6.91 6.40 -15.58
C LEU A 152 8.12 7.34 -15.64
N ASN A 153 8.16 8.37 -14.78
CA ASN A 153 9.28 9.29 -14.71
C ASN A 153 10.55 8.57 -14.22
N VAL A 154 10.45 7.81 -13.12
CA VAL A 154 11.60 7.02 -12.61
C VAL A 154 12.07 6.01 -13.66
N HIS A 155 11.15 5.29 -14.32
CA HIS A 155 11.51 4.34 -15.36
C HIS A 155 12.32 4.97 -16.50
N ARG A 156 11.96 6.19 -16.93
CA ARG A 156 12.68 6.94 -17.96
C ARG A 156 14.05 7.46 -17.52
N GLN A 157 14.22 7.72 -16.23
CA GLN A 157 15.46 8.23 -15.65
C GLN A 157 16.41 7.12 -15.20
N ALA A 158 15.92 5.89 -15.04
CA ALA A 158 16.75 4.74 -14.77
C ALA A 158 17.69 4.52 -15.96
N PRO A 159 19.03 4.59 -15.77
CA PRO A 159 19.95 4.30 -16.86
C PRO A 159 19.70 2.88 -17.34
N PHE A 160 19.62 2.68 -18.66
CA PHE A 160 19.78 1.36 -19.25
C PHE A 160 21.14 0.85 -18.78
N THR A 161 21.17 -0.02 -17.78
CA THR A 161 22.32 -0.90 -17.57
C THR A 161 22.33 -1.86 -18.74
N GLU A 162 22.91 -1.42 -19.86
CA GLU A 162 23.49 -2.30 -20.85
C GLU A 162 24.50 -3.19 -20.10
N ASN A 163 24.15 -4.45 -19.90
CA ASN A 163 25.14 -5.46 -19.52
C ASN A 163 26.00 -5.74 -20.77
N PRO A 164 27.34 -5.68 -20.67
CA PRO A 164 28.24 -6.08 -21.74
C PRO A 164 28.14 -7.57 -22.09
#